data_AF-A0A9E5QU45-F1
#
_entry.id   AF-A0A9E5QU45-F1
#
_cell.length_a   1.000
_cell.length_b   1.000
_cell.length_c   1.000
_cell.angle_alpha   90.00
_cell.angle_beta   90.00
_cell.angle_gamma   90.00
#
_symmetry.space_group_name_H-M   'P 1'
#
loop_
_entity.id
_entity.type
_entity.pdbx_description
1 polymer ?
#
loop_
_entity_poly.entity_id
_entity_poly.type
_entity_poly.pdbx_seq_one_letter_code
_entity_poly.pdbx_strand_id
1 'polypeptide(L)'
;MKSIFNKLFALFLVFATSCEVLDTDVQDTPNALRPDQFDVNLLLNNVQLSTVTFFQGMTDEGMEVTRMIHMFGPLYQNAYFPENFDANWSTAYATVLADIRTLIPQAEDLGAWRHTAVARILESYVLVGLVDYFGDVPYTEAIQGSDNFNPRADSGADVYNAALGLLNQALAELDRSTSLTSTDLFLGERAYWPTRPNGAAWPIASSCVSSYSAAWWMPMPETAW
;
A
#
# COMPACT_ATOMS: atom_id res chain seq x y z
N MET A 1 18.67 67.92 16.62
CA MET A 1 17.85 67.11 15.69
C MET A 1 18.64 65.99 15.02
N LYS A 2 19.80 66.25 14.38
CA LYS A 2 20.61 65.19 13.72
C LYS A 2 21.08 64.05 14.66
N SER A 3 21.42 64.35 15.91
CA SER A 3 21.85 63.32 16.89
C SER A 3 20.72 62.44 17.43
N ILE A 4 19.47 62.92 17.39
CA ILE A 4 18.28 62.14 17.75
C ILE A 4 17.88 61.24 16.58
N PHE A 5 17.96 61.75 15.35
CA PHE A 5 17.70 60.98 14.14
C PHE A 5 18.70 59.81 13.99
N ASN A 6 19.99 60.04 14.25
CA ASN A 6 20.99 58.95 14.22
C ASN A 6 20.74 57.88 15.30
N LYS A 7 20.22 58.24 16.48
CA LYS A 7 19.88 57.28 17.53
C LYS A 7 18.62 56.48 17.20
N LEU A 8 17.62 57.11 16.58
CA LEU A 8 16.41 56.45 16.08
C LEU A 8 16.70 55.52 14.89
N PHE A 9 17.60 55.93 13.99
CA PHE A 9 18.04 55.11 12.86
C PHE A 9 18.86 53.89 13.32
N ALA A 10 19.73 54.06 14.32
CA ALA A 10 20.47 52.96 14.93
C ALA A 10 19.55 51.98 15.68
N LEU A 11 18.51 52.45 16.36
CA LEU A 11 17.52 51.59 17.01
C LEU A 11 16.67 50.82 15.98
N PHE A 12 16.29 51.46 14.87
CA PHE A 12 15.58 50.80 13.77
C PHE A 12 16.44 49.72 13.08
N LEU A 13 17.76 49.94 12.97
CA LEU A 13 18.70 48.96 12.43
C LEU A 13 18.81 47.68 13.30
N VAL A 14 18.65 47.79 14.62
CA VAL A 14 18.63 46.64 15.54
C VAL A 14 17.33 45.82 15.40
N PHE A 15 16.21 46.47 15.07
CA PHE A 15 14.95 45.78 14.75
C PHE A 15 14.92 45.20 13.33
N ALA A 16 15.69 45.75 12.39
CA ALA A 16 15.78 45.25 11.02
C ALA A 16 16.57 43.95 10.89
N THR A 17 17.44 43.62 11.86
CA THR A 17 18.20 42.36 11.89
C THR A 17 17.49 41.23 12.64
N SER A 18 16.29 41.46 13.21
CA SER A 18 15.54 40.40 13.91
C SER A 18 14.63 39.56 12.99
N CYS A 19 14.79 39.68 11.67
CA CYS A 19 13.99 38.95 10.68
C CYS A 19 14.71 37.72 10.07
N GLU A 20 15.80 37.23 10.67
CA GLU A 20 16.43 35.95 10.28
C GLU A 20 16.43 34.92 11.44
N VAL A 21 15.39 34.95 12.29
CA VAL A 21 15.12 33.85 13.25
C VAL A 21 13.67 33.39 13.17
N LEU A 22 13.11 33.38 11.97
CA LEU A 22 12.13 32.34 11.65
C LEU A 22 12.98 31.18 11.16
N ASP A 23 13.41 30.38 12.12
CA ASP A 23 13.87 29.03 11.88
C ASP A 23 12.70 28.28 11.21
N THR A 24 12.64 28.39 9.88
CA THR A 24 11.78 27.56 9.04
C THR A 24 12.44 26.21 8.79
N ASP A 25 13.44 25.81 9.61
CA ASP A 25 13.73 24.40 9.76
C ASP A 25 12.44 23.77 10.27
N VAL A 26 11.84 23.02 9.35
CA VAL A 26 10.78 22.04 9.50
C VAL A 26 10.51 21.79 10.97
N GLN A 27 9.37 22.29 11.46
CA GLN A 27 8.82 21.82 12.72
C GLN A 27 8.47 20.34 12.54
N ASP A 28 9.47 19.48 12.72
CA ASP A 28 9.29 18.05 12.87
C ASP A 28 8.32 17.90 14.03
N THR A 29 7.05 17.62 13.70
CA THR A 29 6.07 17.37 14.74
C THR A 29 6.63 16.22 15.58
N PRO A 30 6.67 16.31 16.92
CA PRO A 30 7.20 15.24 17.76
C PRO A 30 6.41 13.92 17.64
N ASN A 31 5.29 13.95 16.92
CA ASN A 31 4.45 12.81 16.58
C ASN A 31 4.74 12.23 15.18
N ALA A 32 5.55 12.90 14.36
CA ALA A 32 6.00 12.38 13.07
C ALA A 32 7.21 11.49 13.30
N LEU A 33 7.20 10.32 12.68
CA LEU A 33 8.35 9.43 12.68
C LEU A 33 9.52 10.12 11.98
N ARG A 34 10.68 10.15 12.64
CA ARG A 34 11.90 10.60 11.99
C ARG A 34 12.41 9.52 11.03
N PRO A 35 13.12 9.89 9.94
CA PRO A 35 13.66 8.93 8.98
C PRO A 35 14.59 7.85 9.59
N ASP A 36 15.21 8.14 10.74
CA ASP A 36 16.09 7.23 11.49
C ASP A 36 15.33 6.27 12.44
N GLN A 37 14.03 6.47 12.65
CA GLN A 37 13.17 5.65 13.52
C GLN A 37 12.34 4.62 12.75
N PHE A 38 12.63 4.43 11.46
CA PHE A 38 11.85 3.55 10.61
C PHE A 38 12.11 2.07 10.92
N ASP A 39 11.13 1.39 11.50
CA ASP A 39 11.18 -0.07 11.70
C ASP A 39 10.44 -0.79 10.57
N VAL A 40 11.21 -1.41 9.69
CA VAL A 40 10.72 -2.22 8.56
C VAL A 40 9.80 -3.35 9.01
N ASN A 41 9.99 -3.90 10.21
CA ASN A 41 9.10 -4.93 10.75
C ASN A 41 7.75 -4.36 11.16
N LEU A 42 7.76 -3.18 11.80
CA LEU A 42 6.52 -2.53 12.22
C LEU A 42 5.69 -2.11 10.99
N LEU A 43 6.34 -1.56 9.97
CA LEU A 43 5.64 -1.20 8.75
C LEU A 43 5.11 -2.44 8.01
N LEU A 44 5.89 -3.52 7.90
CA LEU A 44 5.38 -4.77 7.33
C LEU A 44 4.15 -5.27 8.09
N ASN A 45 4.16 -5.22 9.41
CA ASN A 45 3.01 -5.61 10.23
C ASN A 45 1.79 -4.73 9.97
N ASN A 46 2.00 -3.42 9.76
CA ASN A 46 0.91 -2.53 9.37
C ASN A 46 0.34 -2.92 8.01
N VAL A 47 1.19 -3.12 7.00
CA VAL A 47 0.78 -3.59 5.66
C VAL A 47 -0.06 -4.86 5.75
N GLN A 48 0.39 -5.84 6.54
CA GLN A 48 -0.33 -7.10 6.76
C GLN A 48 -1.72 -6.87 7.37
N LEU A 49 -1.80 -6.10 8.46
CA LEU A 49 -3.06 -5.80 9.14
C LEU A 49 -4.03 -5.01 8.24
N SER A 50 -3.55 -3.97 7.56
CA SER A 50 -4.35 -3.19 6.61
C SER A 50 -4.83 -4.04 5.43
N THR A 51 -4.02 -5.01 4.98
CA THR A 51 -4.46 -5.96 3.95
C THR A 51 -5.57 -6.88 4.46
N VAL A 52 -5.57 -7.28 5.74
CA VAL A 52 -6.71 -8.01 6.33
C VAL A 52 -7.97 -7.14 6.31
N THR A 53 -7.85 -5.86 6.68
CA THR A 53 -8.99 -4.93 6.63
C THR A 53 -9.55 -4.79 5.22
N PHE A 54 -8.67 -4.63 4.22
CA PHE A 54 -9.07 -4.59 2.80
C PHE A 54 -9.76 -5.89 2.37
N PHE A 55 -9.18 -7.05 2.71
CA PHE A 55 -9.77 -8.36 2.44
C PHE A 55 -11.18 -8.47 3.01
N GLN A 56 -11.35 -8.11 4.28
CA GLN A 56 -12.63 -8.23 4.98
C GLN A 56 -13.70 -7.37 4.36
N GLY A 57 -13.40 -6.10 4.08
CA GLY A 57 -14.32 -5.18 3.40
C GLY A 57 -14.79 -5.80 2.09
N MET A 58 -13.87 -5.98 1.14
CA MET A 58 -14.19 -6.51 -0.19
C MET A 58 -14.94 -7.85 -0.12
N THR A 59 -14.54 -8.75 0.78
CA THR A 59 -15.14 -10.09 0.90
C THR A 59 -16.58 -10.03 1.41
N ASP A 60 -16.90 -9.16 2.38
CA ASP A 60 -18.26 -9.05 2.90
C ASP A 60 -19.23 -8.59 1.80
N GLU A 61 -18.87 -7.55 1.04
CA GLU A 61 -19.69 -7.11 -0.10
C GLU A 61 -19.78 -8.19 -1.20
N GLY A 62 -18.67 -8.90 -1.46
CA GLY A 62 -18.63 -10.02 -2.40
C GLY A 62 -19.52 -11.20 -2.00
N MET A 63 -19.54 -11.55 -0.72
CA MET A 63 -20.35 -12.65 -0.17
C MET A 63 -21.84 -12.32 -0.17
N GLU A 64 -22.19 -11.05 0.08
CA GLU A 64 -23.57 -10.58 -0.02
C GLU A 64 -24.08 -10.68 -1.46
N VAL A 65 -23.28 -10.28 -2.46
CA VAL A 65 -23.73 -10.33 -3.86
C VAL A 65 -23.85 -11.76 -4.40
N THR A 66 -22.96 -12.64 -3.97
CA THR A 66 -22.94 -14.07 -4.31
C THR A 66 -23.85 -14.94 -3.44
N ARG A 67 -24.58 -14.33 -2.50
CA ARG A 67 -25.55 -15.00 -1.59
C ARG A 67 -24.93 -16.02 -0.64
N MET A 68 -23.64 -15.88 -0.33
CA MET A 68 -22.99 -16.62 0.76
C MET A 68 -23.46 -16.10 2.12
N ILE A 69 -23.70 -14.80 2.24
CA ILE A 69 -24.34 -14.16 3.40
C ILE A 69 -25.57 -13.34 2.96
N HIS A 70 -26.37 -12.90 3.93
CA HIS A 70 -27.57 -12.11 3.63
C HIS A 70 -27.22 -10.72 3.13
N MET A 71 -27.85 -10.29 2.03
CA MET A 71 -27.76 -8.94 1.50
C MET A 71 -28.92 -8.09 2.05
N PHE A 72 -28.64 -6.88 2.53
CA PHE A 72 -29.68 -5.98 3.02
C PHE A 72 -30.46 -5.35 1.87
N GLY A 73 -31.65 -5.89 1.61
CA GLY A 73 -32.60 -5.36 0.65
C GLY A 73 -33.03 -6.37 -0.42
N PRO A 74 -34.16 -6.12 -1.10
CA PRO A 74 -34.71 -7.06 -2.07
C PRO A 74 -33.99 -7.03 -3.43
N LEU A 75 -33.32 -5.91 -3.77
CA LEU A 75 -32.71 -5.66 -5.08
C LEU A 75 -31.26 -5.18 -4.91
N TYR A 76 -30.36 -5.67 -5.77
CA TYR A 76 -28.93 -5.29 -5.77
C TYR A 76 -28.71 -3.79 -5.91
N GLN A 77 -29.46 -3.14 -6.81
CA GLN A 77 -29.38 -1.71 -7.10
C GLN A 77 -29.74 -0.82 -5.90
N ASN A 78 -30.48 -1.38 -4.92
CA ASN A 78 -30.86 -0.66 -3.71
C ASN A 78 -29.97 -1.06 -2.51
N ALA A 79 -29.17 -2.11 -2.65
CA ALA A 79 -28.29 -2.62 -1.60
C ALA A 79 -26.91 -1.95 -1.65
N TYR A 80 -26.44 -1.57 -2.85
CA TYR A 80 -25.13 -0.93 -3.04
C TYR A 80 -25.22 0.35 -3.86
N PHE A 81 -24.48 1.35 -3.40
CA PHE A 81 -24.19 2.61 -4.05
C PHE A 81 -22.66 2.74 -4.22
N PRO A 82 -22.18 3.52 -5.20
CA PRO A 82 -20.73 3.70 -5.42
C PRO A 82 -19.96 4.09 -4.15
N GLU A 83 -20.54 4.94 -3.30
CA GLU A 83 -19.92 5.46 -2.08
C GLU A 83 -19.67 4.37 -1.02
N ASN A 84 -20.34 3.22 -1.11
CA ASN A 84 -20.10 2.09 -0.20
C ASN A 84 -18.67 1.55 -0.33
N PHE A 85 -18.03 1.76 -1.49
CA PHE A 85 -16.68 1.28 -1.76
C PHE A 85 -15.59 2.29 -1.40
N ASP A 86 -15.94 3.52 -0.99
CA ASP A 86 -14.97 4.59 -0.70
C ASP A 86 -13.97 4.19 0.39
N ALA A 87 -14.44 3.47 1.42
CA ALA A 87 -13.59 2.97 2.50
C ALA A 87 -12.57 1.95 1.97
N ASN A 88 -13.01 0.99 1.16
CA ASN A 88 -12.15 -0.04 0.57
C ASN A 88 -11.13 0.58 -0.40
N TRP A 89 -11.57 1.54 -1.22
CA TRP A 89 -10.70 2.30 -2.11
C TRP A 89 -9.62 3.06 -1.34
N SER A 90 -10.02 3.76 -0.27
CA SER A 90 -9.09 4.47 0.61
C SER A 90 -8.12 3.51 1.30
N THR A 91 -8.60 2.36 1.77
CA THR A 91 -7.74 1.34 2.38
C THR A 91 -6.69 0.81 1.39
N ALA A 92 -7.09 0.56 0.13
CA ALA A 92 -6.16 0.10 -0.89
C ALA A 92 -5.06 1.14 -1.17
N TYR A 93 -5.44 2.37 -1.53
CA TYR A 93 -4.47 3.38 -2.01
C TYR A 93 -3.76 4.14 -0.89
N ALA A 94 -4.50 4.64 0.09
CA ALA A 94 -3.97 5.56 1.09
C ALA A 94 -3.29 4.85 2.27
N THR A 95 -3.50 3.54 2.41
CA THR A 95 -2.83 2.74 3.45
C THR A 95 -1.99 1.64 2.84
N VAL A 96 -2.59 0.59 2.25
CA VAL A 96 -1.81 -0.61 1.88
C VAL A 96 -0.76 -0.31 0.82
N LEU A 97 -1.15 0.25 -0.32
CA LEU A 97 -0.21 0.51 -1.42
C LEU A 97 0.79 1.62 -1.03
N ALA A 98 0.37 2.64 -0.28
CA ALA A 98 1.27 3.71 0.17
C ALA A 98 2.37 3.20 1.11
N ASP A 99 1.99 2.36 2.07
CA ASP A 99 2.93 1.73 3.00
C ASP A 99 3.87 0.78 2.26
N ILE A 100 3.37 0.00 1.28
CA ILE A 100 4.21 -0.90 0.47
C ILE A 100 5.25 -0.11 -0.35
N ARG A 101 4.85 0.99 -0.98
CA ARG A 101 5.75 1.86 -1.76
C ARG A 101 6.85 2.47 -0.89
N THR A 102 6.55 2.69 0.39
CA THR A 102 7.52 3.15 1.38
C THR A 102 8.40 2.02 1.90
N LEU A 103 7.83 0.82 2.09
CA LEU A 103 8.49 -0.35 2.67
C LEU A 103 9.55 -0.98 1.76
N ILE A 104 9.21 -1.23 0.49
CA ILE A 104 10.06 -1.98 -0.44
C ILE A 104 11.48 -1.42 -0.55
N PRO A 105 11.70 -0.14 -0.91
CA PRO A 105 13.06 0.38 -1.08
C PRO A 105 13.90 0.28 0.21
N GLN A 106 13.29 0.50 1.37
CA GLN A 106 13.97 0.43 2.66
C GLN A 106 14.30 -1.02 3.05
N ALA A 107 13.41 -1.96 2.75
CA ALA A 107 13.67 -3.38 2.95
C ALA A 107 14.75 -3.90 2.00
N GLU A 108 14.79 -3.42 0.75
CA GLU A 108 15.85 -3.74 -0.22
C GLU A 108 17.22 -3.23 0.26
N ASP A 109 17.30 -2.00 0.76
CA ASP A 109 18.53 -1.41 1.31
C ASP A 109 19.10 -2.19 2.50
N LEU A 110 18.22 -2.75 3.34
CA LEU A 110 18.60 -3.60 4.47
C LEU A 110 18.84 -5.07 4.08
N GLY A 111 18.61 -5.45 2.82
CA GLY A 111 18.68 -6.84 2.37
C GLY A 111 17.61 -7.74 3.00
N ALA A 112 16.50 -7.15 3.46
CA ALA A 112 15.36 -7.84 4.05
C ALA A 112 14.43 -8.42 2.96
N TRP A 113 14.97 -9.32 2.12
CA TRP A 113 14.28 -9.89 0.95
C TRP A 113 12.96 -10.61 1.28
N ARG A 114 12.79 -11.07 2.52
CA ARG A 114 11.52 -11.65 2.95
C ARG A 114 10.43 -10.60 3.07
N HIS A 115 10.75 -9.43 3.63
CA HIS A 115 9.79 -8.33 3.78
C HIS A 115 9.34 -7.80 2.43
N THR A 116 10.29 -7.63 1.50
CA THR A 116 9.98 -7.23 0.12
C THR A 116 9.07 -8.26 -0.54
N ALA A 117 9.36 -9.55 -0.39
CA ALA A 117 8.56 -10.59 -1.00
C ALA A 117 7.12 -10.63 -0.46
N VAL A 118 6.97 -10.54 0.86
CA VAL A 118 5.65 -10.47 1.50
C VAL A 118 4.90 -9.24 1.01
N ALA A 119 5.54 -8.07 1.00
CA ALA A 119 4.94 -6.82 0.55
C ALA A 119 4.46 -6.93 -0.91
N ARG A 120 5.28 -7.49 -1.82
CA ARG A 120 4.92 -7.70 -3.23
C ARG A 120 3.75 -8.67 -3.40
N ILE A 121 3.68 -9.72 -2.59
CA ILE A 121 2.53 -10.65 -2.58
C ILE A 121 1.25 -9.90 -2.17
N LEU A 122 1.30 -9.12 -1.09
CA LEU A 122 0.14 -8.37 -0.62
C LEU A 122 -0.27 -7.26 -1.60
N GLU A 123 0.70 -6.59 -2.22
CA GLU A 123 0.45 -5.63 -3.29
C GLU A 123 -0.31 -6.30 -4.44
N SER A 124 0.17 -7.45 -4.93
CA SER A 124 -0.49 -8.17 -6.02
C SER A 124 -1.93 -8.58 -5.68
N TYR A 125 -2.20 -8.93 -4.42
CA TYR A 125 -3.53 -9.27 -3.95
C TYR A 125 -4.47 -8.06 -3.99
N VAL A 126 -4.01 -6.91 -3.48
CA VAL A 126 -4.79 -5.66 -3.51
C VAL A 126 -5.06 -5.20 -4.94
N LEU A 127 -4.06 -5.27 -5.83
CA LEU A 127 -4.22 -4.89 -7.23
C LEU A 127 -5.30 -5.71 -7.93
N VAL A 128 -5.34 -7.02 -7.69
CA VAL A 128 -6.40 -7.83 -8.27
C VAL A 128 -7.75 -7.47 -7.67
N GLY A 129 -7.86 -7.34 -6.34
CA GLY A 129 -9.12 -6.93 -5.72
C GLY A 129 -9.65 -5.60 -6.31
N LEU A 130 -8.77 -4.64 -6.59
CA LEU A 130 -9.15 -3.40 -7.25
C LEU A 130 -9.67 -3.63 -8.67
N VAL A 131 -8.97 -4.43 -9.49
CA VAL A 131 -9.40 -4.69 -10.87
C VAL A 131 -10.69 -5.52 -10.92
N ASP A 132 -10.85 -6.52 -10.05
CA ASP A 132 -12.04 -7.39 -9.99
C ASP A 132 -13.31 -6.58 -9.71
N TYR A 133 -13.22 -5.52 -8.90
CA TYR A 133 -14.38 -4.69 -8.50
C TYR A 133 -14.57 -3.44 -9.36
N PHE A 134 -13.49 -2.81 -9.82
CA PHE A 134 -13.55 -1.50 -10.47
C PHE A 134 -13.11 -1.52 -11.95
N GLY A 135 -12.46 -2.58 -12.41
CA GLY A 135 -11.91 -2.69 -13.75
C GLY A 135 -10.61 -1.91 -13.91
N ASP A 136 -10.63 -0.87 -14.75
CA ASP A 136 -9.46 -0.03 -15.01
C ASP A 136 -9.18 0.88 -13.80
N VAL A 137 -7.97 0.80 -13.25
CA VAL A 137 -7.60 1.49 -12.00
C VAL A 137 -6.21 2.12 -12.09
N PRO A 138 -5.94 3.24 -11.40
CA PRO A 138 -4.61 3.85 -11.42
C PRO A 138 -3.56 2.98 -10.73
N TYR A 139 -2.45 2.66 -11.40
CA TYR A 139 -1.39 1.86 -10.75
C TYR A 139 0.01 2.41 -11.02
N THR A 140 0.41 2.52 -12.28
CA THR A 140 1.75 2.96 -12.69
C THR A 140 2.05 4.40 -12.31
N GLU A 141 1.02 5.25 -12.32
CA GLU A 141 1.08 6.65 -11.93
C GLU A 141 0.62 6.90 -10.49
N ALA A 142 0.16 5.87 -9.78
CA ALA A 142 -0.36 6.01 -8.43
C ALA A 142 0.75 6.27 -7.40
N ILE A 143 0.40 6.99 -6.32
CA ILE A 143 1.25 7.17 -5.12
C ILE A 143 2.59 7.85 -5.45
N GLN A 144 2.55 8.81 -6.38
CA GLN A 144 3.69 9.68 -6.69
C GLN A 144 3.69 10.97 -5.85
N GLY A 145 2.80 11.07 -4.86
CA GLY A 145 2.71 12.21 -3.96
C GLY A 145 2.45 13.53 -4.70
N SER A 146 3.31 14.52 -4.49
CA SER A 146 3.21 15.84 -5.12
C SER A 146 3.51 15.84 -6.62
N ASP A 147 4.12 14.79 -7.14
CA ASP A 147 4.54 14.73 -8.55
C ASP A 147 3.35 14.43 -9.46
N ASN A 148 2.32 13.74 -8.96
CA ASN A 148 1.10 13.48 -9.71
C ASN A 148 -0.13 13.36 -8.80
N PHE A 149 -0.96 14.42 -8.79
CA PHE A 149 -2.23 14.45 -8.04
C PHE A 149 -3.39 13.77 -8.77
N ASN A 150 -3.27 13.50 -10.07
CA ASN A 150 -4.35 12.95 -10.89
C ASN A 150 -3.83 11.76 -11.72
N PRO A 151 -3.55 10.62 -11.07
CA PRO A 151 -3.00 9.46 -11.74
C PRO A 151 -4.01 8.90 -12.75
N ARG A 152 -3.54 8.59 -13.97
CA ARG A 152 -4.39 7.96 -14.98
C ARG A 152 -4.72 6.52 -14.58
N ALA A 153 -5.93 6.06 -14.89
CA ALA A 153 -6.27 4.65 -14.82
C ALA A 153 -5.48 3.85 -15.86
N ASP A 154 -4.85 2.77 -15.42
CA ASP A 154 -4.25 1.77 -16.29
C ASP A 154 -5.29 0.69 -16.60
N SER A 155 -5.12 0.00 -17.73
CA SER A 155 -6.06 -1.05 -18.10
C SER A 155 -6.01 -2.20 -17.07
N GLY A 156 -7.16 -2.81 -16.77
CA GLY A 156 -7.21 -3.94 -15.85
C GLY A 156 -6.27 -5.08 -16.26
N ALA A 157 -6.13 -5.31 -17.57
CA ALA A 157 -5.18 -6.29 -18.12
C ALA A 157 -3.71 -5.96 -17.79
N ASP A 158 -3.31 -4.69 -17.91
CA ASP A 158 -1.96 -4.25 -17.55
C ASP A 158 -1.71 -4.38 -16.04
N VAL A 159 -2.72 -4.06 -15.23
CA VAL A 159 -2.64 -4.19 -13.77
C VAL A 159 -2.51 -5.66 -13.34
N TYR A 160 -3.26 -6.59 -13.95
CA TYR A 160 -3.07 -8.04 -13.71
C TYR A 160 -1.67 -8.51 -14.10
N ASN A 161 -1.16 -8.05 -15.25
CA ASN A 161 0.19 -8.39 -15.69
C ASN A 161 1.24 -7.88 -14.71
N ALA A 162 1.05 -6.67 -14.16
CA ALA A 162 1.90 -6.14 -13.12
C ALA A 162 1.82 -6.96 -11.83
N ALA A 163 0.62 -7.34 -11.39
CA ALA A 163 0.41 -8.20 -10.22
C ALA A 163 1.13 -9.56 -10.36
N LEU A 164 1.05 -10.18 -11.54
CA LEU A 164 1.79 -11.41 -11.84
C LEU A 164 3.31 -11.19 -11.82
N GLY A 165 3.78 -10.05 -12.35
CA GLY A 165 5.17 -9.63 -12.27
C GLY A 165 5.68 -9.50 -10.82
N LEU A 166 4.88 -8.90 -9.94
CA LEU A 166 5.19 -8.77 -8.51
C LEU A 166 5.27 -10.14 -7.82
N LEU A 167 4.36 -11.06 -8.13
CA LEU A 167 4.40 -12.43 -7.59
C LEU A 167 5.66 -13.18 -8.02
N ASN A 168 6.08 -13.05 -9.27
CA ASN A 168 7.31 -13.68 -9.76
C ASN A 168 8.56 -13.10 -9.07
N GLN A 169 8.60 -11.78 -8.85
CA GLN A 169 9.68 -11.14 -8.09
C GLN A 169 9.70 -11.62 -6.64
N ALA A 170 8.54 -11.70 -6.00
CA ALA A 170 8.42 -12.19 -4.64
C ALA A 170 8.92 -13.64 -4.48
N LEU A 171 8.58 -14.53 -5.42
CA LEU A 171 9.09 -15.90 -5.40
C LEU A 171 10.62 -15.95 -5.47
N ALA A 172 11.22 -15.17 -6.36
CA ALA A 172 12.69 -15.08 -6.46
C ALA A 172 13.33 -14.50 -5.18
N GLU A 173 12.67 -13.55 -4.52
CA GLU A 173 13.14 -12.96 -3.26
C GLU A 173 13.00 -13.91 -2.07
N LEU A 174 11.93 -14.71 -2.01
CA LEU A 174 11.76 -15.75 -0.99
C LEU A 174 12.86 -16.80 -1.06
N ASP A 175 13.25 -17.22 -2.27
CA ASP A 175 14.33 -18.19 -2.47
C ASP A 175 15.70 -17.66 -1.98
N ARG A 176 15.86 -16.34 -1.86
CA ARG A 176 17.07 -15.70 -1.34
C ARG A 176 17.10 -15.62 0.19
N SER A 177 15.98 -15.83 0.88
CA SER A 177 15.86 -15.63 2.33
C SER A 177 15.75 -16.96 3.09
N THR A 178 16.77 -17.29 3.88
CA THR A 178 16.79 -18.52 4.68
C THR A 178 16.29 -18.35 6.13
N SER A 179 16.09 -17.11 6.59
CA SER A 179 15.68 -16.83 7.97
C SER A 179 14.18 -16.55 8.08
N LEU A 180 13.55 -17.09 9.12
CA LEU A 180 12.19 -16.74 9.54
C LEU A 180 12.29 -15.60 10.56
N THR A 181 11.55 -14.51 10.37
CA THR A 181 11.45 -13.45 11.38
C THR A 181 10.25 -13.73 12.28
N SER A 182 10.39 -13.59 13.60
CA SER A 182 9.27 -13.83 14.52
C SER A 182 8.19 -12.73 14.46
N THR A 183 8.50 -11.61 13.82
CA THR A 183 7.68 -10.40 13.75
C THR A 183 6.66 -10.42 12.62
N ASP A 184 6.91 -11.18 11.55
CA ASP A 184 6.00 -11.36 10.42
C ASP A 184 4.77 -12.19 10.83
N LEU A 185 3.58 -11.57 10.76
CA LEU A 185 2.33 -12.20 11.19
C LEU A 185 1.86 -13.31 10.26
N PHE A 186 2.24 -13.26 8.98
CA PHE A 186 1.72 -14.14 7.93
C PHE A 186 2.69 -15.26 7.57
N LEU A 187 3.99 -14.96 7.46
CA LEU A 187 5.02 -15.94 7.08
C LEU A 187 6.17 -16.06 8.08
N GLY A 188 6.07 -15.46 9.27
CA GLY A 188 7.08 -15.57 10.33
C GLY A 188 7.07 -16.90 11.09
N GLU A 189 7.96 -17.04 12.07
CA GLU A 189 8.07 -18.25 12.91
C GLU A 189 6.79 -18.58 13.69
N ARG A 190 6.00 -17.54 14.01
CA ARG A 190 4.74 -17.63 14.75
C ARG A 190 3.52 -17.36 13.85
N ALA A 191 3.71 -17.46 12.54
CA ALA A 191 2.64 -17.25 11.58
C ALA A 191 1.42 -18.14 11.91
N TYR A 192 0.23 -17.55 11.75
CA TYR A 192 -1.02 -18.29 11.94
C TYR A 192 -1.21 -19.37 10.86
N TRP A 193 -0.58 -19.19 9.70
CA TRP A 193 -0.45 -20.18 8.65
C TRP A 193 0.90 -20.90 8.86
N PRO A 194 0.99 -22.23 8.72
CA PRO A 194 2.26 -22.94 8.89
C PRO A 194 3.15 -22.80 7.65
N THR A 195 4.33 -22.18 7.80
CA THR A 195 5.41 -22.27 6.80
C THR A 195 5.92 -23.71 6.72
N ARG A 196 6.40 -24.15 5.55
CA ARG A 196 7.19 -25.39 5.48
C ARG A 196 8.54 -25.17 6.20
N PRO A 197 9.13 -26.20 6.84
CA PRO A 197 10.37 -26.09 7.60
C PRO A 197 11.60 -25.58 6.81
N ASN A 198 11.52 -25.49 5.48
CA ASN A 198 12.66 -25.26 4.59
C ASN A 198 12.53 -23.99 3.72
N GLY A 199 11.69 -23.02 4.09
CA GLY A 199 11.59 -21.75 3.36
C GLY A 199 10.95 -21.82 1.97
N ALA A 200 10.41 -22.97 1.55
CA ALA A 200 9.77 -23.12 0.24
C ALA A 200 8.41 -22.41 0.15
N ALA A 201 8.14 -21.84 -1.03
CA ALA A 201 6.96 -21.08 -1.39
C ALA A 201 5.62 -21.71 -0.97
N TRP A 202 4.73 -20.84 -0.52
CA TRP A 202 3.44 -21.17 0.09
C TRP A 202 2.44 -21.79 -0.88
N PRO A 203 1.52 -22.64 -0.37
CA PRO A 203 0.27 -22.95 -1.04
C PRO A 203 -0.45 -21.70 -1.50
N ILE A 204 -0.53 -20.59 -0.76
CA ILE A 204 -1.28 -19.40 -1.20
C ILE A 204 -0.57 -18.68 -2.35
N ALA A 205 0.74 -18.42 -2.27
CA ALA A 205 1.47 -17.82 -3.39
C ALA A 205 1.46 -18.72 -4.64
N SER A 206 1.66 -20.03 -4.48
CA SER A 206 1.55 -21.00 -5.58
C SER A 206 0.12 -21.20 -6.06
N SER A 207 -0.89 -21.10 -5.19
CA SER A 207 -2.32 -21.18 -5.53
C SER A 207 -2.78 -19.91 -6.22
N CYS A 208 -2.31 -18.73 -5.82
CA CYS A 208 -2.57 -17.47 -6.50
C CYS A 208 -1.92 -17.53 -7.88
N VAL A 209 -0.63 -17.86 -7.99
CA VAL A 209 0.03 -18.02 -9.30
C VAL A 209 -0.64 -19.10 -10.15
N SER A 210 -1.05 -20.24 -9.57
CA SER A 210 -1.76 -21.29 -10.31
C SER A 210 -3.19 -20.91 -10.68
N SER A 211 -3.89 -20.15 -9.85
CA SER A 211 -5.26 -19.70 -10.12
C SER A 211 -5.27 -18.57 -11.14
N TYR A 212 -4.33 -17.63 -11.08
CA TYR A 212 -4.13 -16.63 -12.13
C TYR A 212 -3.72 -17.29 -13.44
N SER A 213 -2.68 -18.13 -13.45
CA SER A 213 -2.28 -18.84 -14.67
C SER A 213 -3.36 -19.76 -15.23
N ALA A 214 -4.29 -20.29 -14.41
CA ALA A 214 -5.47 -21.01 -14.86
C ALA A 214 -6.57 -20.08 -15.42
N ALA A 215 -6.75 -18.89 -14.86
CA ALA A 215 -7.72 -17.89 -15.33
C ALA A 215 -7.40 -17.38 -16.75
N TRP A 216 -6.12 -17.27 -17.12
CA TRP A 216 -5.69 -16.88 -18.48
C TRP A 216 -6.04 -17.88 -19.60
N TRP A 217 -6.48 -19.11 -19.28
CA TRP A 217 -6.97 -20.09 -20.27
C TRP A 217 -8.49 -20.05 -20.48
N MET A 218 -9.22 -19.29 -19.67
CA MET A 218 -10.61 -18.97 -19.96
C MET A 218 -10.65 -17.72 -20.84
N PRO A 219 -11.12 -17.80 -22.08
CA PRO A 219 -11.35 -16.60 -22.86
C PRO A 219 -12.39 -15.77 -22.10
N MET A 220 -12.01 -14.57 -21.67
CA MET A 220 -12.95 -13.55 -21.19
C MET A 220 -14.01 -13.39 -22.29
N PRO A 221 -15.31 -13.61 -22.03
CA PRO A 221 -16.31 -13.39 -23.06
C PRO A 221 -16.30 -11.91 -23.44
N GLU A 222 -16.07 -11.61 -24.72
CA GLU A 222 -16.03 -10.25 -25.30
C GLU A 222 -17.36 -9.47 -25.17
N THR A 223 -18.32 -9.94 -24.37
CA THR A 223 -19.70 -9.44 -24.31
C THR A 223 -20.18 -9.10 -22.90
N ALA A 224 -19.28 -8.74 -21.98
CA ALA A 224 -19.66 -8.11 -20.72
C ALA A 224 -19.37 -6.60 -20.76
N TRP A 225 -20.13 -5.90 -21.62
CA TRP A 225 -20.41 -4.47 -21.56
C TRP A 225 -21.91 -4.28 -21.74
#